data_AF-A0A3G6PMV0-F1
#
_entry.id   AF-A0A3G6PMV0-F1
#
_cell.length_a   1.000
_cell.length_b   1.000
_cell.length_c   1.000
_cell.angle_alpha   90.00
_cell.angle_beta   90.00
_cell.angle_gamma   90.00
#
_symmetry.space_group_name_H-M   'P 1'
#
loop_
_entity.id
_entity.type
_entity.pdbx_description
1 polymer ?
#
loop_
_entity_poly.entity_id
_entity_poly.type
_entity_poly.pdbx_seq_one_letter_code
_entity_poly.pdbx_strand_id
1 'polypeptide(L)'
;MNINKKLITLITLFFISLQLQSCKNYYFLKHTLPTEDREEGRLTHHLKFSNENMQFVTYGDYQMNSVNKKYVFFTTKDVDQILKANFKKKFSQQFLFMYTNMSVYNNLLGFYYEGVSIDEVRESYRRKPDADLGNGVLYTYNSGKFNVVDVYRKCNGGVIRFINLNSSDENDPQNNKFHREVKNLFFDLNANLWDQNAVDFQ
;
A
#
# COMPACT_ATOMS: atom_id res chain seq x y z
N MET A 1 40.72 32.91 -9.79
CA MET A 1 40.42 31.67 -10.53
C MET A 1 39.06 31.85 -11.19
N ASN A 2 39.02 32.15 -12.49
CA ASN A 2 37.75 32.42 -13.20
C ASN A 2 37.05 31.09 -13.50
N ILE A 3 36.05 30.74 -12.71
CA ILE A 3 35.23 29.56 -12.99
C ILE A 3 34.50 29.82 -14.31
N ASN A 4 34.73 28.97 -15.30
CA ASN A 4 34.17 29.10 -16.64
C ASN A 4 32.63 29.05 -16.54
N LYS A 5 31.95 30.08 -17.03
CA LYS A 5 30.47 30.18 -16.97
C LYS A 5 29.78 28.95 -17.55
N LYS A 6 30.39 28.31 -18.58
CA LYS A 6 29.89 27.06 -19.17
C LYS A 6 29.93 25.86 -18.21
N LEU A 7 30.94 25.81 -17.33
CA LEU A 7 31.09 24.76 -16.32
C LEU A 7 30.04 24.90 -15.21
N ILE A 8 29.74 26.13 -14.79
CA ILE A 8 28.68 26.41 -13.81
C ILE A 8 27.33 25.96 -14.37
N THR A 9 27.01 26.33 -15.62
CA THR A 9 25.75 25.91 -16.25
C THR A 9 25.62 24.38 -16.33
N LEU A 10 26.70 23.67 -16.67
CA LEU A 10 26.70 22.22 -16.76
C LEU A 10 26.47 21.55 -15.40
N ILE A 11 27.12 22.05 -14.35
CA ILE A 11 26.96 21.56 -12.98
C ILE A 11 25.52 21.81 -12.49
N THR A 12 24.97 22.99 -12.73
CA THR A 12 23.58 23.31 -12.36
C THR A 12 22.58 22.42 -13.08
N LEU A 13 22.76 22.16 -14.39
CA LEU A 13 21.92 21.22 -15.13
C LEU A 13 22.02 19.78 -14.61
N PHE A 14 23.22 19.35 -14.20
CA PHE A 14 23.45 18.03 -13.60
C PHE A 14 22.77 17.89 -12.22
N PHE A 15 22.84 18.92 -11.38
CA PHE A 15 22.12 18.92 -10.09
C PHE A 15 20.60 18.94 -10.28
N ILE A 16 20.09 19.70 -11.25
CA ILE A 16 18.65 19.74 -11.58
C ILE A 16 18.19 18.38 -12.14
N SER A 17 18.97 17.74 -13.02
CA SER A 17 18.62 16.41 -13.56
C SER A 17 18.64 15.32 -12.49
N LEU A 18 19.58 15.38 -11.53
CA LEU A 18 19.60 14.50 -10.36
C LEU A 18 18.37 14.68 -9.45
N GLN A 19 17.83 15.90 -9.32
CA GLN A 19 16.60 16.14 -8.56
C GLN A 19 15.35 15.56 -9.25
N LEU A 20 15.35 15.49 -10.58
CA LEU A 20 14.22 14.95 -11.36
C LEU A 20 14.17 13.41 -11.37
N GLN A 21 15.30 12.72 -11.09
CA GLN A 21 15.37 11.25 -11.10
C GLN A 21 14.76 10.58 -9.85
N SER A 22 14.44 11.34 -8.79
CA SER A 22 13.90 10.79 -7.52
C SER A 22 12.41 11.04 -7.28
N CYS A 23 11.64 11.31 -8.33
CA CYS A 23 10.18 11.42 -8.20
C CYS A 23 9.56 10.03 -8.09
N LYS A 24 9.59 9.45 -6.88
CA LYS A 24 8.79 8.25 -6.58
C LYS A 24 7.32 8.55 -6.81
N ASN A 25 6.68 7.73 -7.64
CA ASN A 25 5.26 7.81 -7.93
C ASN A 25 4.58 6.56 -7.39
N TYR A 26 3.77 6.73 -6.35
CA TYR A 26 3.03 5.64 -5.73
C TYR A 26 1.66 5.37 -6.36
N TYR A 27 1.37 6.01 -7.51
CA TYR A 27 0.13 5.81 -8.25
C TYR A 27 0.25 4.76 -9.37
N PHE A 28 1.39 4.05 -9.45
CA PHE A 28 1.71 3.17 -10.58
C PHE A 28 1.33 1.71 -10.33
N LEU A 29 0.89 1.05 -11.41
CA LEU A 29 0.49 -0.34 -11.46
C LEU A 29 0.94 -0.96 -12.79
N LYS A 30 1.51 -2.17 -12.75
CA LYS A 30 1.82 -2.99 -13.92
C LYS A 30 0.95 -4.25 -13.91
N HIS A 31 -0.36 -4.11 -14.13
CA HIS A 31 -1.30 -5.22 -14.00
C HIS A 31 -2.31 -5.29 -15.14
N THR A 32 -2.80 -6.51 -15.36
CA THR A 32 -3.90 -6.82 -16.27
C THR A 32 -5.20 -6.21 -15.76
N LEU A 33 -6.11 -5.88 -16.68
CA LEU A 33 -7.45 -5.41 -16.31
C LEU A 33 -8.14 -6.44 -15.41
N PRO A 34 -8.91 -5.99 -14.40
CA PRO A 34 -9.70 -6.89 -13.57
C PRO A 34 -10.77 -7.61 -14.39
N THR A 35 -11.17 -8.78 -13.92
CA THR A 35 -12.37 -9.46 -14.41
C THR A 35 -13.56 -9.04 -13.56
N GLU A 36 -14.64 -8.62 -14.21
CA GLU A 36 -15.86 -8.18 -13.53
C GLU A 36 -16.77 -9.39 -13.28
N ASP A 37 -17.16 -9.59 -12.02
CA ASP A 37 -18.27 -10.45 -11.65
C ASP A 37 -19.54 -9.59 -11.56
N ARG A 38 -20.36 -9.67 -12.61
CA ARG A 38 -21.56 -8.85 -12.77
C ARG A 38 -22.71 -9.26 -11.85
N GLU A 39 -22.70 -10.48 -11.33
CA GLU A 39 -23.78 -10.95 -10.44
C GLU A 39 -23.60 -10.40 -9.03
N GLU A 40 -22.36 -10.28 -8.57
CA GLU A 40 -22.03 -9.83 -7.20
C GLU A 40 -21.54 -8.38 -7.11
N GLY A 41 -21.35 -7.70 -8.25
CA GLY A 41 -20.81 -6.32 -8.29
C GLY A 41 -19.37 -6.25 -7.76
N ARG A 42 -18.59 -7.31 -7.99
CA ARG A 42 -17.21 -7.48 -7.51
C ARG A 42 -16.22 -7.45 -8.66
N LEU A 43 -14.99 -7.05 -8.37
CA LEU A 43 -13.88 -7.07 -9.32
C LEU A 43 -12.80 -8.02 -8.83
N THR A 44 -12.41 -8.98 -9.68
CA THR A 44 -11.29 -9.88 -9.40
C THR A 44 -10.04 -9.37 -10.11
N HIS A 45 -9.03 -9.03 -9.32
CA HIS A 45 -7.75 -8.52 -9.78
C HIS A 45 -6.69 -9.62 -9.76
N HIS A 46 -5.88 -9.71 -10.81
CA HIS A 46 -4.73 -10.62 -10.87
C HIS A 46 -3.44 -9.83 -10.62
N LEU A 47 -3.04 -9.76 -9.35
CA LEU A 47 -1.88 -9.01 -8.89
C LEU A 47 -0.61 -9.82 -9.15
N LYS A 48 0.37 -9.21 -9.84
CA LYS A 48 1.61 -9.83 -10.30
C LYS A 48 2.83 -9.18 -9.66
N PHE A 49 3.57 -9.92 -8.86
CA PHE A 49 4.79 -9.44 -8.21
C PHE A 49 5.81 -10.56 -8.15
N SER A 50 7.08 -10.25 -8.42
CA SER A 50 8.10 -11.30 -8.62
C SER A 50 7.61 -12.33 -9.67
N ASN A 51 7.67 -13.62 -9.33
CA ASN A 51 7.15 -14.73 -10.12
C ASN A 51 5.77 -15.24 -9.64
N GLU A 52 5.08 -14.46 -8.80
CA GLU A 52 3.77 -14.83 -8.27
C GLU A 52 2.61 -14.13 -8.99
N ASN A 53 1.45 -14.79 -8.93
CA ASN A 53 0.16 -14.25 -9.30
C ASN A 53 -0.83 -14.51 -8.16
N MET A 54 -1.44 -13.45 -7.64
CA MET A 54 -2.42 -13.48 -6.57
C MET A 54 -3.75 -12.94 -7.08
N GLN A 55 -4.83 -13.67 -6.82
CA GLN A 55 -6.17 -13.12 -6.98
C GLN A 55 -6.51 -12.24 -5.77
N PHE A 56 -7.05 -11.06 -6.03
CA PHE A 56 -7.52 -10.15 -5.01
C PHE A 56 -8.88 -9.60 -5.43
N VAL A 57 -9.90 -9.81 -4.61
CA VAL A 57 -11.28 -9.42 -4.92
C VAL A 57 -11.61 -8.10 -4.22
N THR A 58 -12.23 -7.17 -4.95
CA THR A 58 -12.71 -5.89 -4.41
C THR A 58 -14.18 -5.69 -4.73
N TYR A 59 -14.81 -4.72 -4.07
CA TYR A 59 -16.07 -4.16 -4.56
C TYR A 59 -15.87 -3.42 -5.90
N GLY A 60 -16.96 -3.24 -6.65
CA GLY A 60 -16.98 -2.63 -7.98
C GLY A 60 -16.60 -1.15 -8.07
N ASP A 61 -16.57 -0.45 -6.95
CA ASP A 61 -16.25 0.97 -6.87
C ASP A 61 -14.74 1.27 -6.77
N TYR A 62 -13.92 0.24 -6.54
CA TYR A 62 -12.47 0.37 -6.54
C TYR A 62 -11.92 0.71 -7.92
N GLN A 63 -11.22 1.84 -7.97
CA GLN A 63 -10.56 2.36 -9.16
C GLN A 63 -9.11 1.84 -9.20
N MET A 64 -8.73 1.32 -10.37
CA MET A 64 -7.40 0.81 -10.66
C MET A 64 -6.88 1.47 -11.95
N ASN A 65 -5.57 1.63 -12.10
CA ASN A 65 -4.92 2.20 -13.30
C ASN A 65 -5.38 3.62 -13.69
N SER A 66 -6.06 4.34 -12.80
CA SER A 66 -6.40 5.75 -12.96
C SER A 66 -6.02 6.52 -11.70
N VAL A 67 -5.91 7.84 -11.82
CA VAL A 67 -5.59 8.71 -10.68
C VAL A 67 -6.53 9.91 -10.71
N ASN A 68 -7.44 9.96 -9.75
CA ASN A 68 -8.22 11.15 -9.48
C ASN A 68 -7.81 11.73 -8.12
N LYS A 69 -7.05 12.83 -8.15
CA LYS A 69 -6.48 13.47 -6.95
C LYS A 69 -7.52 13.84 -5.89
N LYS A 70 -8.80 13.99 -6.26
CA LYS A 70 -9.89 14.24 -5.30
C LYS A 70 -10.04 13.09 -4.29
N TYR A 71 -9.73 11.87 -4.70
CA TYR A 71 -9.90 10.64 -3.91
C TYR A 71 -8.57 10.05 -3.44
N VAL A 72 -7.47 10.79 -3.61
CA VAL A 72 -6.14 10.43 -3.12
C VAL A 72 -5.78 11.35 -1.97
N PHE A 73 -5.68 10.81 -0.76
CA PHE A 73 -5.56 11.62 0.46
C PHE A 73 -4.12 11.81 0.93
N PHE A 74 -3.16 11.14 0.28
CA PHE A 74 -1.74 11.15 0.63
C PHE A 74 -0.87 11.86 -0.41
N THR A 75 0.29 12.30 0.04
CA THR A 75 1.42 12.70 -0.80
C THR A 75 2.48 11.61 -0.85
N THR A 76 3.39 11.68 -1.82
CA THR A 76 4.55 10.77 -1.87
C THR A 76 5.36 10.80 -0.56
N LYS A 77 5.49 11.97 0.07
CA LYS A 77 6.21 12.12 1.34
C LYS A 77 5.56 11.34 2.48
N ASP A 78 4.23 11.35 2.53
CA ASP A 78 3.47 10.63 3.55
C ASP A 78 3.70 9.12 3.44
N VAL A 79 3.58 8.57 2.22
CA VAL A 79 3.86 7.16 1.98
C VAL A 79 5.33 6.82 2.30
N ASP A 80 6.27 7.69 1.92
CA ASP A 80 7.69 7.49 2.23
C ASP A 80 7.97 7.42 3.74
N GLN A 81 7.25 8.21 4.54
CA GLN A 81 7.31 8.18 6.00
C GLN A 81 6.74 6.88 6.55
N ILE A 82 5.56 6.46 6.09
CA ILE A 82 4.89 5.21 6.51
C ILE A 82 5.77 4.00 6.19
N LEU A 83 6.37 3.98 5.00
CA LEU A 83 7.25 2.89 4.58
C LEU A 83 8.49 2.77 5.47
N LYS A 84 9.03 3.88 6.00
CA LYS A 84 10.28 3.91 6.78
C LYS A 84 10.07 3.87 8.30
N ALA A 85 8.84 4.07 8.78
CA ALA A 85 8.55 4.21 10.21
C ALA A 85 8.84 2.92 10.98
N ASN A 86 8.17 1.82 10.59
CA ASN A 86 8.20 0.57 11.34
C ASN A 86 9.02 -0.54 10.65
N PHE A 87 9.18 -0.48 9.32
CA PHE A 87 9.90 -1.49 8.55
C PHE A 87 10.84 -0.86 7.51
N LYS A 88 12.09 -0.59 7.93
CA LYS A 88 13.05 0.23 7.17
C LYS A 88 13.63 -0.43 5.91
N LYS A 89 13.37 -1.71 5.68
CA LYS A 89 13.83 -2.38 4.45
C LYS A 89 13.18 -1.72 3.24
N LYS A 90 13.90 -1.66 2.13
CA LYS A 90 13.36 -1.15 0.87
C LYS A 90 12.51 -2.25 0.23
N PHE A 91 11.36 -1.89 -0.32
CA PHE A 91 10.58 -2.80 -1.16
C PHE A 91 11.30 -3.00 -2.50
N SER A 92 11.15 -4.19 -3.08
CA SER A 92 11.71 -4.53 -4.39
C SER A 92 10.77 -4.08 -5.52
N GLN A 93 9.46 -4.13 -5.28
CA GLN A 93 8.45 -3.77 -6.27
C GLN A 93 7.21 -3.16 -5.59
N GLN A 94 6.63 -2.11 -6.18
CA GLN A 94 5.24 -1.73 -5.90
C GLN A 94 4.33 -2.42 -6.93
N PHE A 95 3.27 -3.06 -6.46
CA PHE A 95 2.33 -3.81 -7.29
C PHE A 95 0.86 -3.40 -7.09
N LEU A 96 0.57 -2.47 -6.19
CA LEU A 96 -0.81 -2.04 -5.99
C LEU A 96 -0.92 -0.55 -5.68
N PHE A 97 -1.89 0.09 -6.33
CA PHE A 97 -2.49 1.34 -5.88
C PHE A 97 -3.98 1.37 -6.28
N MET A 98 -4.87 1.50 -5.30
CA MET A 98 -6.30 1.62 -5.54
C MET A 98 -6.91 2.68 -4.64
N TYR A 99 -8.00 3.28 -5.11
CA TYR A 99 -8.86 4.16 -4.33
C TYR A 99 -10.31 3.89 -4.71
N THR A 100 -11.25 4.38 -3.92
CA THR A 100 -12.69 4.29 -4.20
C THR A 100 -13.26 5.69 -4.34
N ASN A 101 -14.28 5.83 -5.19
CA ASN A 101 -15.02 7.07 -5.40
C ASN A 101 -16.24 7.22 -4.45
N MET A 102 -16.66 6.14 -3.79
CA MET A 102 -17.83 6.08 -2.91
C MET A 102 -17.43 6.07 -1.43
N SER A 103 -16.47 5.22 -1.08
CA SER A 103 -15.93 5.10 0.27
C SER A 103 -14.66 5.95 0.37
N VAL A 104 -14.80 7.26 0.56
CA VAL A 104 -13.68 8.21 0.61
C VAL A 104 -12.78 8.05 1.86
N TYR A 105 -12.72 6.84 2.43
CA TYR A 105 -12.01 6.49 3.64
C TYR A 105 -10.85 5.54 3.37
N ASN A 106 -10.60 5.14 2.12
CA ASN A 106 -9.61 4.11 1.88
C ASN A 106 -8.77 4.39 0.62
N ASN A 107 -7.46 4.50 0.82
CA ASN A 107 -6.48 4.34 -0.25
C ASN A 107 -5.64 3.11 0.08
N LEU A 108 -5.55 2.19 -0.88
CA LEU A 108 -4.85 0.92 -0.73
C LEU A 108 -3.58 0.92 -1.58
N LEU A 109 -2.44 0.62 -0.97
CA LEU A 109 -1.16 0.43 -1.64
C LEU A 109 -0.62 -0.98 -1.38
N GLY A 110 0.22 -1.48 -2.28
CA GLY A 110 0.79 -2.83 -2.17
C GLY A 110 2.24 -2.88 -2.64
N PHE A 111 3.08 -3.49 -1.81
CA PHE A 111 4.52 -3.56 -1.95
C PHE A 111 5.03 -4.98 -1.73
N TYR A 112 5.98 -5.42 -2.54
CA TYR A 112 6.68 -6.70 -2.40
C TYR A 112 8.10 -6.48 -1.88
N TYR A 113 8.50 -7.30 -0.91
CA TYR A 113 9.81 -7.29 -0.27
C TYR A 113 10.47 -8.65 -0.45
N GLU A 114 11.42 -8.71 -1.38
CA GLU A 114 12.15 -9.93 -1.68
C GLU A 114 13.13 -10.31 -0.57
N GLY A 115 13.22 -11.61 -0.28
CA GLY A 115 14.13 -12.18 0.72
C GLY A 115 13.78 -11.82 2.17
N VAL A 116 12.63 -11.19 2.40
CA VAL A 116 12.16 -10.82 3.74
C VAL A 116 11.28 -11.93 4.29
N SER A 117 11.52 -12.32 5.53
CA SER A 117 10.62 -13.20 6.29
C SER A 117 9.59 -12.42 7.10
N ILE A 118 8.48 -13.10 7.45
CA ILE A 118 7.45 -12.52 8.30
C ILE A 118 7.95 -12.25 9.73
N ASP A 119 8.93 -13.02 10.21
CA ASP A 119 9.51 -12.84 11.55
C ASP A 119 10.38 -11.59 11.62
N GLU A 120 11.13 -11.27 10.55
CA GLU A 120 11.84 -9.99 10.44
C GLU A 120 10.89 -8.79 10.45
N VAL A 121 9.68 -8.94 9.89
CA VAL A 121 8.64 -7.91 10.01
C VAL A 121 8.19 -7.79 11.46
N ARG A 122 7.89 -8.91 12.14
CA ARG A 122 7.50 -8.89 13.56
C ARG A 122 8.54 -8.20 14.45
N GLU A 123 9.81 -8.53 14.25
CA GLU A 123 10.93 -7.94 15.00
C GLU A 123 11.06 -6.43 14.77
N SER A 124 10.77 -5.94 13.55
CA SER A 124 10.95 -4.54 13.22
C SER A 124 9.96 -3.61 13.96
N TYR A 125 8.74 -4.08 14.22
CA TYR A 125 7.71 -3.33 14.93
C TYR A 125 7.96 -3.25 16.44
N ARG A 126 8.80 -4.14 16.99
CA ARG A 126 9.14 -4.19 18.43
C ARG A 126 7.92 -4.27 19.36
N ARG A 127 6.81 -4.81 18.86
CA ARG A 127 5.57 -5.07 19.59
C ARG A 127 4.84 -6.24 18.95
N LYS A 128 3.87 -6.81 19.66
CA LYS A 128 3.00 -7.84 19.09
C LYS A 128 2.12 -7.25 17.98
N PRO A 129 1.78 -8.04 16.94
CA PRO A 129 0.80 -7.63 15.94
C PRO A 129 -0.58 -7.47 16.58
N ASP A 130 -1.40 -6.63 15.95
CA ASP A 130 -2.78 -6.41 16.39
C ASP A 130 -3.68 -7.57 15.96
N ALA A 131 -3.31 -8.27 14.87
CA ALA A 131 -3.85 -9.59 14.54
C ALA A 131 -2.78 -10.51 13.92
N ASP A 132 -2.78 -11.78 14.29
CA ASP A 132 -2.02 -12.84 13.63
C ASP A 132 -2.95 -13.59 12.66
N LEU A 133 -2.52 -13.71 11.40
CA LEU A 133 -3.29 -14.28 10.31
C LEU A 133 -2.78 -15.68 9.93
N GLY A 134 -1.90 -16.26 10.75
CA GLY A 134 -1.19 -17.52 10.53
C GLY A 134 -0.07 -17.39 9.49
N ASN A 135 -0.42 -17.06 8.25
CA ASN A 135 0.54 -16.79 7.16
C ASN A 135 0.86 -15.30 6.99
N GLY A 136 0.36 -14.45 7.89
CA GLY A 136 0.49 -13.00 7.81
C GLY A 136 0.30 -12.33 9.17
N VAL A 137 0.51 -11.03 9.21
CA VAL A 137 0.33 -10.20 10.42
C VAL A 137 -0.27 -8.85 10.05
N LEU A 138 -1.06 -8.29 10.95
CA LEU A 138 -1.64 -6.96 10.81
C LEU A 138 -1.16 -6.05 11.93
N TYR A 139 -0.84 -4.81 11.55
CA TYR A 139 -0.56 -3.72 12.47
C TYR A 139 -1.44 -2.52 12.17
N THR A 140 -1.94 -1.85 13.21
CA THR A 140 -2.56 -0.53 13.14
C THR A 140 -1.70 0.50 13.85
N TYR A 141 -1.64 1.71 13.29
CA TYR A 141 -0.94 2.83 13.93
C TYR A 141 -1.31 4.16 13.29
N ASN A 142 -0.99 5.24 14.00
CA ASN A 142 -1.09 6.60 13.48
C ASN A 142 0.20 7.01 12.79
N SER A 143 0.10 7.62 11.62
CA SER A 143 1.22 8.24 10.93
C SER A 143 0.80 9.61 10.38
N GLY A 144 1.19 10.67 11.10
CA GLY A 144 0.75 12.02 10.78
C GLY A 144 -0.76 12.15 10.94
N LYS A 145 -1.46 12.43 9.84
CA LYS A 145 -2.92 12.57 9.81
C LYS A 145 -3.67 11.28 9.46
N PHE A 146 -2.95 10.18 9.24
CA PHE A 146 -3.54 8.92 8.80
C PHE A 146 -3.61 7.90 9.94
N ASN A 147 -4.74 7.20 10.01
CA ASN A 147 -4.81 5.86 10.58
C ASN A 147 -4.39 4.88 9.50
N VAL A 148 -3.38 4.08 9.81
CA VAL A 148 -2.78 3.12 8.90
C VAL A 148 -3.17 1.72 9.34
N VAL A 149 -3.70 0.93 8.42
CA VAL A 149 -3.76 -0.53 8.57
C VAL A 149 -2.71 -1.14 7.64
N ASP A 150 -1.81 -1.91 8.22
CA ASP A 150 -0.60 -2.39 7.57
C ASP A 150 -0.54 -3.91 7.68
N VAL A 151 -0.84 -4.57 6.56
CA VAL A 151 -1.05 -6.02 6.51
C VAL A 151 0.08 -6.66 5.73
N TYR A 152 0.77 -7.60 6.36
CA TYR A 152 1.83 -8.38 5.74
C TYR A 152 1.37 -9.81 5.52
N ARG A 153 1.74 -10.39 4.38
CA ARG A 153 1.50 -11.80 4.07
C ARG A 153 2.77 -12.44 3.53
N LYS A 154 3.03 -13.66 3.97
CA LYS A 154 4.09 -14.50 3.42
C LYS A 154 3.76 -14.85 1.96
N CYS A 155 4.78 -14.84 1.12
CA CYS A 155 4.74 -15.37 -0.24
C CYS A 155 6.03 -16.12 -0.56
N ASN A 156 6.10 -16.78 -1.72
CA ASN A 156 7.31 -17.45 -2.16
C ASN A 156 8.41 -16.41 -2.40
N GLY A 157 9.52 -16.57 -1.68
CA GLY A 157 10.68 -15.71 -1.83
C GLY A 157 10.59 -14.36 -1.11
N GLY A 158 9.57 -14.09 -0.30
CA GLY A 158 9.50 -12.85 0.47
C GLY A 158 8.20 -12.62 1.25
N VAL A 159 7.85 -11.34 1.41
CA VAL A 159 6.54 -10.90 1.92
C VAL A 159 5.95 -9.84 1.02
N ILE A 160 4.62 -9.82 0.95
CA ILE A 160 3.87 -8.65 0.48
C ILE A 160 3.35 -7.84 1.65
N ARG A 161 3.21 -6.54 1.45
CA ARG A 161 2.69 -5.56 2.39
C ARG A 161 1.58 -4.77 1.71
N PHE A 162 0.40 -4.79 2.30
CA PHE A 162 -0.70 -3.91 1.95
C PHE A 162 -0.79 -2.78 2.97
N ILE A 163 -0.96 -1.56 2.49
CA ILE A 163 -1.10 -0.37 3.33
C ILE A 163 -2.42 0.30 2.98
N ASN A 164 -3.32 0.35 3.93
CA ASN A 164 -4.57 1.08 3.84
C ASN A 164 -4.45 2.37 4.62
N LEU A 165 -4.84 3.47 3.99
CA LEU A 165 -4.80 4.81 4.56
C LEU A 165 -6.21 5.36 4.61
N ASN A 166 -6.59 5.88 5.78
CA ASN A 166 -7.85 6.58 5.93
C ASN A 166 -7.82 7.99 5.28
N SER A 167 -8.98 8.63 5.15
CA SER A 167 -9.05 10.07 4.87
C SER A 167 -9.00 10.86 6.17
N SER A 168 -8.17 11.91 6.19
CA SER A 168 -8.04 12.80 7.35
C SER A 168 -9.24 13.70 7.58
N ASP A 169 -10.08 13.88 6.56
CA ASP A 169 -11.10 14.94 6.52
C ASP A 169 -12.50 14.39 6.83
N GLU A 170 -12.58 13.15 7.32
CA GLU A 170 -13.82 12.46 7.62
C GLU A 170 -14.16 12.47 9.11
N ASN A 171 -15.44 12.70 9.39
CA ASN A 171 -16.01 12.61 10.72
C ASN A 171 -16.24 11.14 11.11
N ASP A 172 -15.17 10.36 11.15
CA ASP A 172 -15.12 8.99 11.68
C ASP A 172 -14.16 8.95 12.89
N PRO A 173 -14.56 9.53 14.03
CA PRO A 173 -13.65 9.77 15.17
C PRO A 173 -13.08 8.48 15.78
N GLN A 174 -13.67 7.33 15.49
CA GLN A 174 -13.22 6.01 15.93
C GLN A 174 -12.67 5.15 14.78
N ASN A 175 -12.66 5.65 13.54
CA ASN A 175 -12.30 4.91 12.33
C ASN A 175 -13.14 3.65 12.08
N ASN A 176 -14.36 3.58 12.63
CA ASN A 176 -15.21 2.39 12.55
C ASN A 176 -15.59 2.06 11.11
N LYS A 177 -15.79 3.07 10.25
CA LYS A 177 -16.10 2.84 8.83
C LYS A 177 -14.85 2.36 8.09
N PHE A 178 -13.70 2.96 8.38
CA PHE A 178 -12.43 2.57 7.78
C PHE A 178 -12.04 1.13 8.15
N HIS A 179 -12.10 0.77 9.42
CA HIS A 179 -11.81 -0.60 9.87
C HIS A 179 -12.82 -1.61 9.33
N ARG A 180 -14.10 -1.26 9.24
CA ARG A 180 -15.11 -2.12 8.59
C ARG A 180 -14.79 -2.34 7.11
N GLU A 181 -14.40 -1.30 6.38
CA GLU A 181 -13.99 -1.43 4.97
C GLU A 181 -12.78 -2.37 4.84
N VAL A 182 -11.75 -2.17 5.66
CA VAL A 182 -10.55 -3.01 5.68
C VAL A 182 -10.91 -4.46 6.04
N LYS A 183 -11.77 -4.66 7.04
CA LYS A 183 -12.25 -5.98 7.45
C LYS A 183 -12.94 -6.68 6.30
N ASN A 184 -13.94 -6.04 5.71
CA ASN A 184 -14.68 -6.61 4.60
C ASN A 184 -13.76 -6.93 3.42
N LEU A 185 -12.83 -6.03 3.11
CA LEU A 185 -11.90 -6.19 2.00
C LEU A 185 -10.95 -7.37 2.21
N PHE A 186 -10.21 -7.41 3.32
CA PHE A 186 -9.18 -8.44 3.51
C PHE A 186 -9.73 -9.75 4.07
N PHE A 187 -10.71 -9.68 4.95
CA PHE A 187 -11.10 -10.81 5.79
C PHE A 187 -12.43 -11.44 5.41
N ASP A 188 -13.29 -10.73 4.67
CA ASP A 188 -14.52 -11.31 4.12
C ASP A 188 -14.33 -11.67 2.64
N LEU A 189 -14.00 -10.69 1.77
CA LEU A 189 -13.84 -10.91 0.32
C LEU A 189 -12.60 -11.76 -0.01
N ASN A 190 -11.53 -11.62 0.77
CA ASN A 190 -10.24 -12.27 0.53
C ASN A 190 -9.85 -13.21 1.67
N ALA A 191 -10.84 -13.82 2.34
CA ALA A 191 -10.62 -14.74 3.46
C ALA A 191 -9.66 -15.90 3.11
N ASN A 192 -9.69 -16.36 1.85
CA ASN A 192 -8.86 -17.43 1.33
C ASN A 192 -7.35 -17.07 1.26
N LEU A 193 -6.98 -15.81 1.43
CA LEU A 193 -5.58 -15.41 1.46
C LEU A 193 -4.91 -15.72 2.80
N TRP A 194 -5.68 -15.99 3.86
CA TRP A 194 -5.18 -16.09 5.24
C TRP A 194 -5.40 -17.49 5.81
N ASP A 195 -4.45 -17.93 6.64
CA ASP A 195 -4.58 -19.22 7.34
C ASP A 195 -5.48 -19.08 8.59
N GLN A 196 -5.57 -17.87 9.14
CA GLN A 196 -6.42 -17.51 10.26
C GLN A 196 -7.12 -16.19 9.97
N ASN A 197 -8.38 -16.08 10.42
CA ASN A 197 -9.14 -14.86 10.25
C ASN A 197 -8.84 -13.86 11.39
N ALA A 198 -8.87 -12.56 11.10
CA ALA A 198 -8.70 -11.50 12.09
C ALA A 198 -10.01 -11.26 12.86
N VAL A 199 -10.47 -12.27 13.62
CA VAL A 199 -11.79 -12.26 14.29
C VAL A 199 -11.97 -11.04 15.20
N ASP A 200 -10.87 -10.53 15.78
CA ASP A 200 -10.86 -9.41 16.73
C ASP A 200 -10.55 -8.04 16.08
N PHE A 201 -10.39 -7.96 14.76
CA PHE A 201 -10.12 -6.68 14.09
C PHE A 201 -11.41 -5.85 13.99
N GLN A 202 -11.50 -4.78 14.78
CA GLN A 202 -12.62 -3.83 14.86
C GLN A 202 -12.17 -2.39 14.74
#